data_AF-A0A545AE16-F1
#
_entry.id   AF-A0A545AE16-F1
#
_cell.length_a   1.000
_cell.length_b   1.000
_cell.length_c   1.000
_cell.angle_alpha   90.00
_cell.angle_beta   90.00
_cell.angle_gamma   90.00
#
_symmetry.space_group_name_H-M   'P 1'
#
loop_
_entity.id
_entity.type
_entity.pdbx_description
1 polymer ?
#
loop_
_entity_poly.entity_id
_entity_poly.type
_entity_poly.pdbx_seq_one_letter_code
_entity_poly.pdbx_strand_id
1 'polypeptide(L)' 'MAITVTLVLVICLGILFVLANANQTNMIVDFVMDIGRWLTTPFQNLFWMQNRDQAVLVNWGIAAVVYLFVGSALARLARR' A
#
# COMPACT_ATOMS: atom_id res chain seq x y z
N MET A 1 16.70 -1.75 -0.68
CA MET A 1 16.07 -0.90 -1.72
C MET A 1 15.07 -1.67 -2.55
N ALA A 2 15.45 -2.76 -3.23
CA ALA A 2 14.53 -3.59 -4.00
C ALA A 2 13.27 -3.98 -3.22
N ILE A 3 13.44 -4.50 -1.99
CA ILE A 3 12.31 -4.89 -1.11
C ILE A 3 11.35 -3.72 -0.87
N THR A 4 11.85 -2.56 -0.44
CA THR A 4 11.02 -1.37 -0.20
C THR A 4 10.21 -0.97 -1.44
N VAL A 5 10.86 -0.96 -2.61
CA VAL A 5 10.20 -0.62 -3.87
C VAL A 5 9.10 -1.64 -4.19
N THR A 6 9.36 -2.94 -4.01
CA THR A 6 8.36 -3.99 -4.20
C THR A 6 7.14 -3.80 -3.30
N LEU A 7 7.35 -3.52 -2.00
CA LEU A 7 6.24 -3.28 -1.06
C LEU A 7 5.39 -2.07 -1.48
N VAL A 8 6.04 -0.96 -1.83
CA VAL A 8 5.35 0.26 -2.29
C VAL A 8 4.59 0.00 -3.59
N LEU A 9 5.16 -0.76 -4.52
CA LEU A 9 4.48 -1.13 -5.78
C LEU A 9 3.21 -1.94 -5.53
N VAL A 10 3.24 -2.92 -4.61
CA VAL A 10 2.03 -3.70 -4.27
C VAL A 10 0.93 -2.80 -3.72
N ILE A 11 1.28 -1.86 -2.83
CA ILE A 11 0.32 -0.91 -2.27
C ILE A 11 -0.26 -0.01 -3.36
N CYS A 12 0.58 0.54 -4.24
CA CYS A 12 0.14 1.37 -5.36
C CYS A 12 -0.78 0.59 -6.32
N LEU A 13 -0.46 -0.66 -6.64
CA LEU A 13 -1.31 -1.52 -7.47
C LEU A 13 -2.67 -1.77 -6.82
N GLY A 14 -2.71 -2.05 -5.52
CA GLY A 14 -3.97 -2.20 -4.81
C GLY A 14 -4.83 -0.94 -4.81
N ILE A 15 -4.22 0.24 -4.63
CA ILE A 15 -4.92 1.52 -4.76
C ILE A 15 -5.49 1.67 -6.17
N LEU A 16 -4.70 1.41 -7.22
CA LEU A 16 -5.15 1.47 -8.61
C LEU A 16 -6.32 0.52 -8.87
N PHE A 17 -6.30 -0.70 -8.34
CA PHE A 17 -7.40 -1.65 -8.46
C PHE A 17 -8.68 -1.16 -7.80
N VAL A 18 -8.59 -0.53 -6.62
CA VAL A 18 -9.77 0.04 -5.96
C VAL A 18 -10.33 1.21 -6.77
N LEU A 19 -9.49 2.14 -7.23
CA LEU A 19 -9.92 3.29 -8.02
C LEU A 19 -10.48 2.91 -9.40
N ALA A 20 -9.93 1.87 -10.01
CA ALA A 20 -10.40 1.34 -11.29
C ALA A 20 -11.62 0.42 -11.16
N ASN A 21 -12.12 0.20 -9.93
CA ASN A 21 -13.20 -0.74 -9.64
C ASN A 21 -12.91 -2.16 -10.20
N ALA A 22 -11.66 -2.60 -10.04
CA ALA A 22 -11.18 -3.85 -10.60
C ALA A 22 -11.97 -5.05 -10.05
N ASN A 23 -12.11 -6.07 -10.89
CA ASN A 23 -12.88 -7.27 -10.55
C ASN A 23 -12.19 -8.06 -9.42
N GLN A 24 -12.76 -8.01 -8.21
CA GLN A 24 -12.24 -8.72 -7.03
C GLN A 24 -12.40 -10.25 -7.12
N THR A 25 -13.13 -10.80 -8.09
CA THR A 25 -13.15 -12.25 -8.34
C THR A 25 -11.94 -12.72 -9.16
N ASN A 26 -11.18 -11.80 -9.74
CA ASN A 26 -9.95 -12.15 -10.43
C ASN A 26 -8.86 -12.49 -9.41
N MET A 27 -8.27 -13.67 -9.55
CA MET A 27 -7.22 -14.19 -8.66
C MET A 27 -6.05 -13.22 -8.47
N ILE A 28 -5.63 -12.50 -9.52
CA ILE A 28 -4.50 -11.57 -9.44
C ILE A 28 -4.88 -10.33 -8.63
N VAL A 29 -6.08 -9.79 -8.89
CA VAL A 29 -6.59 -8.62 -8.15
C VAL A 29 -6.73 -8.96 -6.67
N ASP A 30 -7.36 -10.11 -6.37
CA ASP A 30 -7.57 -10.58 -5.00
C ASP A 30 -6.23 -10.78 -4.27
N PHE A 31 -5.27 -11.48 -4.89
CA PHE A 31 -3.94 -11.70 -4.34
C PHE A 31 -3.20 -10.40 -4.00
N VAL A 32 -3.21 -9.42 -4.91
CA VAL A 32 -2.57 -8.12 -4.67
C VAL A 32 -3.29 -7.36 -3.55
N MET A 33 -4.62 -7.40 -3.53
CA MET A 33 -5.42 -6.75 -2.49
C MET A 33 -5.18 -7.35 -1.11
N ASP A 34 -4.98 -8.67 -0.99
CA ASP A 34 -4.69 -9.34 0.27
C ASP A 34 -3.31 -8.96 0.81
N ILE A 35 -2.28 -8.98 -0.03
CA ILE A 35 -0.95 -8.52 0.38
C ILE A 35 -1.00 -7.02 0.74
N GLY A 36 -1.70 -6.21 -0.05
CA GLY A 36 -1.88 -4.79 0.22
C GLY A 36 -2.57 -4.53 1.56
N ARG A 37 -3.64 -5.27 1.89
CA ARG A 37 -4.32 -5.18 3.20
C ARG A 37 -3.42 -5.55 4.35
N TRP A 38 -2.66 -6.63 4.19
CA TRP A 38 -1.70 -7.07 5.21
C TRP A 38 -0.62 -6.00 5.46
N LEU A 39 0.00 -5.49 4.39
CA LEU A 39 1.00 -4.41 4.47
C LEU A 39 0.44 -3.13 5.08
N THR A 40 -0.82 -2.79 4.78
CA THR A 40 -1.42 -1.54 5.26
C THR A 40 -2.09 -1.67 6.62
N THR A 41 -2.09 -2.86 7.23
CA THR A 41 -2.73 -3.13 8.54
C THR A 41 -2.37 -2.11 9.62
N PRO A 42 -1.10 -1.71 9.82
CA PRO A 42 -0.72 -0.71 10.83
C PRO A 42 -1.29 0.69 10.58
N PHE A 43 -1.69 0.98 9.34
CA PHE A 43 -2.18 2.27 8.87
C PHE A 43 -3.70 2.25 8.65
N GLN A 44 -4.37 1.13 8.94
CA GLN A 44 -5.82 1.06 8.87
C GLN A 44 -6.43 2.02 9.88
N ASN A 45 -7.47 2.74 9.45
CA ASN A 45 -8.24 3.68 10.29
C ASN A 45 -7.47 4.90 10.80
N LEU A 46 -6.34 5.29 10.18
CA LEU A 46 -5.71 6.59 10.47
C LEU A 46 -6.65 7.75 10.16
N PHE A 47 -7.40 7.61 9.06
CA PHE A 47 -8.45 8.54 8.68
C PHE A 47 -9.77 7.79 8.53
N TRP A 48 -10.79 8.30 9.22
CA TRP A 48 -12.15 7.80 9.09
C TRP A 48 -12.80 8.39 7.84
N MET A 49 -13.14 7.54 6.88
CA MET A 49 -13.82 7.94 5.65
C MET A 49 -15.08 7.11 5.46
N GLN A 50 -16.15 7.77 5.02
CA GLN A 50 -17.43 7.10 4.76
C GLN A 50 -17.36 6.20 3.52
N ASN A 51 -16.55 6.60 2.53
CA ASN A 51 -16.38 5.86 1.29
C ASN A 51 -15.15 4.95 1.39
N ARG A 52 -15.34 3.65 1.11
CA ARG A 52 -14.27 2.65 1.11
C ARG A 52 -13.10 3.04 0.21
N ASP A 53 -13.38 3.54 -1.00
CA ASP A 53 -12.33 3.85 -1.98
C ASP A 53 -11.46 5.01 -1.52
N GLN A 54 -12.06 6.01 -0.88
CA GLN A 54 -11.33 7.13 -0.29
C GLN A 54 -10.50 6.65 0.90
N ALA A 55 -11.08 5.79 1.76
CA ALA A 55 -10.39 5.23 2.90
C ALA A 55 -9.14 4.44 2.47
N VAL A 56 -9.26 3.64 1.40
CA VAL A 56 -8.12 2.92 0.80
C VAL A 56 -7.11 3.91 0.25
N LEU A 57 -7.53 4.84 -0.61
CA LEU A 57 -6.64 5.81 -1.24
C LEU A 57 -5.75 6.55 -0.22
N VAL A 58 -6.36 7.06 0.86
CA VAL A 58 -5.64 7.87 1.84
C VAL A 58 -4.83 7.00 2.81
N ASN A 59 -5.44 6.00 3.45
CA ASN A 59 -4.73 5.19 4.44
C ASN A 59 -3.60 4.37 3.79
N TRP A 60 -3.84 3.81 2.60
CA TRP A 60 -2.82 3.05 1.88
C TRP A 60 -1.78 3.97 1.24
N GLY A 61 -2.19 5.15 0.77
CA GLY A 61 -1.27 6.17 0.27
C GLY A 61 -0.26 6.61 1.33
N ILE A 62 -0.71 6.81 2.57
CA ILE A 62 0.17 7.13 3.70
C ILE A 62 1.15 5.97 3.97
N ALA A 63 0.67 4.72 3.98
CA ALA A 63 1.53 3.56 4.17
C ALA A 63 2.65 3.50 3.12
N ALA A 64 2.33 3.76 1.84
CA ALA A 64 3.31 3.79 0.76
C ALA A 64 4.41 4.85 1.00
N VAL A 65 4.02 6.07 1.40
CA VAL A 65 4.96 7.16 1.69
C VAL A 65 5.85 6.81 2.89
N VAL A 66 5.27 6.27 3.96
CA VAL A 66 6.00 5.89 5.17
C VAL A 66 7.02 4.79 4.86
N TYR A 67 6.63 3.76 4.13
CA TYR A 67 7.56 2.68 3.75
C TYR A 67 8.69 3.18 2.84
N LEU A 68 8.40 4.08 1.90
CA LEU A 68 9.45 4.68 1.08
C LEU A 68 10.44 5.47 1.93
N PHE A 69 9.95 6.28 2.88
CA PHE A 69 10.80 7.08 3.75
C PHE A 69 11.66 6.22 4.68
N VAL A 70 11.04 5.28 5.39
CA VAL A 70 11.74 4.37 6.33
C VAL A 70 12.75 3.50 5.59
N GLY A 71 12.35 2.89 4.48
CA GLY A 71 13.28 2.08 3.67
C GLY A 71 14.44 2.89 3.10
N SER A 72 14.20 4.15 2.73
CA SER A 72 15.24 5.08 2.27
C SER A 72 16.22 5.44 3.37
N ALA A 73 15.72 5.79 4.55
CA ALA A 73 16.54 6.09 5.72
C ALA A 73 17.41 4.90 6.13
N LEU A 74 16.81 3.71 6.24
CA LEU A 74 17.52 2.48 6.60
C LEU A 74 18.62 2.13 5.58
N ALA A 75 18.35 2.23 4.28
CA ALA A 75 19.39 1.96 3.29
C ALA A 75 20.50 3.01 3.28
N ARG A 76 20.20 4.26 3.64
CA ARG A 76 21.21 5.30 3.81
C ARG A 76 22.09 5.02 5.02
N LEU A 77 21.49 4.55 6.12
CA LEU A 77 22.23 4.14 7.31
C LEU A 77 23.10 2.90 7.05
N ALA A 78 22.58 1.89 6.36
CA ALA A 78 23.33 0.67 6.03
C ALA A 78 24.47 0.88 5.01
N ARG A 79 24.52 2.04 4.33
CA ARG A 79 25.62 2.45 3.45
C ARG A 79 26.68 3.29 4.14
N ARG A 80 26.45 3.70 5.39
CA ARG A 80 27.46 4.33 6.24
C ARG A 80 28.18 3.26 7.04
#